data_AF-A0A957HXZ6-F1
#
_entry.id   AF-A0A957HXZ6-F1
#
_cell.length_a   1.000
_cell.length_b   1.000
_cell.length_c   1.000
_cell.angle_alpha   90.00
_cell.angle_beta   90.00
_cell.angle_gamma   90.00
#
_symmetry.space_group_name_H-M   'P 1'
#
loop_
_entity.id
_entity.type
_entity.pdbx_description
1 polymer ?
#
loop_
_entity_poly.entity_id
_entity_poly.type
_entity_poly.pdbx_seq_one_letter_code
_entity_poly.pdbx_strand_id
1 'polypeptide(L)' 'MNDTFSMLLLAWWDAGHADLPWRSSHDPYAIWVSEIMLQQTQIATVIPYYERWMSHFPTIAALAAASLDEVLKLWEGLGY' A
#
# COMPACT_ATOMS: atom_id res chain seq x y z
N MET A 1 11.63 -30.06 -11.31
CA MET A 1 11.95 -28.63 -11.05
C MET A 1 11.89 -28.47 -9.55
N ASN A 2 12.90 -27.84 -8.92
CA ASN A 2 13.06 -27.88 -7.46
C ASN A 2 11.99 -27.01 -6.75
N ASP A 3 10.84 -27.61 -6.44
CA ASP A 3 9.76 -26.98 -5.66
C ASP A 3 10.19 -26.60 -4.23
N THR A 4 11.33 -27.14 -3.77
CA THR A 4 11.90 -26.91 -2.43
C THR A 4 12.16 -25.43 -2.14
N PHE A 5 12.60 -24.63 -3.12
CA PHE A 5 12.86 -23.20 -2.88
C PHE A 5 11.56 -22.44 -2.60
N SER A 6 10.56 -22.60 -3.46
CA SER A 6 9.24 -21.97 -3.30
C SER A 6 8.56 -22.42 -2.00
N MET A 7 8.64 -23.70 -1.67
CA MET A 7 8.11 -24.22 -0.41
C MET A 7 8.77 -23.60 0.83
N LEU A 8 10.11 -23.49 0.85
CA LEU A 8 10.82 -22.88 1.97
C LEU A 8 10.51 -21.38 2.09
N LEU A 9 10.41 -20.66 0.97
CA LEU A 9 10.07 -19.25 0.95
C LEU A 9 8.64 -19.00 1.45
N LEU A 10 7.67 -19.81 1.01
CA LEU A 10 6.29 -19.72 1.48
C LEU A 10 6.17 -20.07 2.96
N ALA A 11 6.83 -21.13 3.43
CA ALA A 11 6.83 -21.49 4.84
C ALA A 11 7.45 -20.40 5.73
N TRP A 12 8.51 -19.72 5.25
CA TRP A 12 9.08 -18.56 5.93
C TRP A 12 8.07 -17.40 5.95
N TRP A 13 7.45 -17.09 4.82
CA TRP A 13 6.46 -16.01 4.72
C TRP A 13 5.27 -16.20 5.68
N ASP A 14 4.72 -17.41 5.72
CA ASP A 14 3.58 -17.80 6.56
C ASP A 14 3.89 -17.72 8.07
N ALA A 15 5.17 -17.62 8.47
CA ALA A 15 5.58 -17.44 9.86
C ALA A 15 5.31 -16.02 10.42
N GLY A 16 4.63 -15.15 9.66
CA GLY A 16 4.18 -13.83 10.13
C GLY A 16 5.12 -12.67 9.77
N HIS A 17 5.87 -12.79 8.67
CA HIS A 17 6.80 -11.74 8.28
C HIS A 17 6.09 -10.63 7.49
N ALA A 18 5.89 -9.51 8.20
CA ALA A 18 5.39 -8.21 7.75
C ALA A 18 3.87 -8.06 7.62
N ASP A 19 3.24 -7.85 8.78
CA ASP A 19 1.92 -7.24 8.95
C ASP A 19 1.95 -5.79 8.44
N LEU A 20 1.45 -5.58 7.23
CA LEU A 20 1.29 -4.27 6.62
C LEU A 20 -0.18 -4.04 6.31
N PRO A 21 -0.72 -2.81 6.52
CA PRO A 21 -2.15 -2.53 6.33
C PRO A 21 -2.70 -2.96 4.97
N TRP A 22 -1.92 -2.76 3.90
CA TRP A 22 -2.31 -3.13 2.54
C TRP A 22 -2.24 -4.64 2.24
N ARG A 23 -1.45 -5.42 2.98
CA ARG A 23 -1.35 -6.89 2.77
C ARG A 23 -2.56 -7.65 3.29
N SER A 24 -3.32 -7.07 4.21
CA SER A 24 -4.61 -7.63 4.65
C SER A 24 -5.76 -7.32 3.68
N SER A 25 -5.52 -6.43 2.70
CA SER A 25 -6.53 -6.03 1.73
C SER A 25 -6.51 -6.92 0.50
N HIS A 26 -7.71 -7.21 -0.03
CA HIS A 26 -7.89 -7.84 -1.34
C HIS A 26 -8.42 -6.83 -2.38
N ASP A 27 -8.56 -5.56 -2.01
CA ASP A 27 -9.01 -4.50 -2.91
C ASP A 27 -7.88 -4.07 -3.85
N PRO A 28 -8.04 -4.20 -5.18
CA PRO A 28 -7.04 -3.76 -6.15
C PRO A 28 -6.68 -2.27 -6.04
N TYR A 29 -7.63 -1.41 -5.65
CA TYR A 29 -7.37 0.02 -5.48
C TYR A 29 -6.44 0.26 -4.27
N ALA A 30 -6.77 -0.33 -3.13
CA ALA A 30 -5.94 -0.27 -1.93
C ALA A 30 -4.50 -0.81 -2.19
N ILE A 31 -4.39 -1.94 -2.87
CA ILE A 31 -3.09 -2.52 -3.25
C ILE A 31 -2.34 -1.55 -4.16
N TRP A 32 -2.98 -1.05 -5.23
CA TRP A 32 -2.37 -0.10 -6.16
C TRP A 32 -1.83 1.16 -5.47
N VAL A 33 -2.61 1.77 -4.58
CA VAL A 33 -2.16 2.94 -3.81
C VAL A 33 -0.91 2.62 -3.00
N SER A 34 -0.89 1.48 -2.31
CA SER A 34 0.26 1.09 -1.50
C SER A 34 1.53 0.90 -2.34
N GLU A 35 1.41 0.28 -3.52
CA GLU A 35 2.52 0.07 -4.44
C GLU A 35 3.08 1.40 -4.96
N ILE A 36 2.21 2.37 -5.32
CA ILE A 36 2.67 3.70 -5.76
C ILE A 36 3.41 4.44 -4.65
N MET A 37 2.91 4.41 -3.42
CA MET A 37 3.60 5.04 -2.28
C MET A 37 4.95 4.38 -1.98
N LEU A 38 5.07 3.06 -2.15
CA LEU A 38 6.29 2.31 -1.84
C LEU A 38 7.40 2.43 -2.88
N GLN A 39 7.15 3.00 -4.06
CA GLN A 39 8.15 3.10 -5.13
C GLN A 39 9.41 3.87 -4.71
N GLN A 40 9.26 4.89 -3.85
CA GLN A 40 10.40 5.74 -3.42
C GLN A 40 10.39 6.06 -1.92
N THR A 41 9.43 5.51 -1.16
CA THR A 41 9.24 5.84 0.25
C THR A 41 9.33 4.57 1.10
N GLN A 42 10.07 4.66 2.22
CA GLN A 42 10.24 3.52 3.14
C GLN A 42 8.90 3.16 3.82
N ILE A 43 8.72 1.86 4.11
CA ILE A 43 7.48 1.31 4.70
C ILE A 43 7.02 2.09 5.94
N ALA A 44 7.93 2.38 6.88
CA ALA A 44 7.60 3.07 8.13
C ALA A 44 7.00 4.47 7.89
N THR A 45 7.43 5.15 6.82
CA THR A 45 6.88 6.44 6.41
C THR A 45 5.55 6.27 5.66
N VAL A 46 5.41 5.23 4.84
CA VAL A 46 4.19 5.00 4.04
C VAL A 46 2.97 4.65 4.91
N ILE A 47 3.12 3.86 5.97
CA ILE A 47 2.00 3.40 6.81
C ILE A 47 1.01 4.52 7.19
N PRO A 48 1.44 5.62 7.85
CA PRO A 48 0.50 6.67 8.25
C PRO A 48 -0.08 7.46 7.06
N TYR A 49 0.60 7.49 5.91
CA TYR A 49 0.07 8.14 4.70
C TYR A 49 -1.00 7.28 4.04
N TYR A 50 -0.74 5.97 3.92
CA TYR A 50 -1.67 5.00 3.39
C TYR A 50 -2.98 4.99 4.20
N GLU A 51 -2.89 4.95 5.53
CA GLU A 51 -4.08 4.96 6.40
C GLU A 51 -4.92 6.23 6.23
N ARG A 52 -4.30 7.40 6.20
CA ARG A 52 -5.00 8.68 5.96
C ARG A 52 -5.61 8.72 4.56
N TRP A 53 -4.87 8.26 3.56
CA TRP A 53 -5.32 8.22 2.18
C TRP A 53 -6.55 7.31 2.03
N MET A 54 -6.49 6.08 2.51
CA MET A 54 -7.60 5.12 2.42
C MET A 54 -8.81 5.54 3.26
N SER A 55 -8.59 6.29 4.35
CA SER A 55 -9.70 6.89 5.11
C SER A 55 -10.40 8.02 4.34
N HIS A 56 -9.68 8.76 3.50
CA HIS A 56 -10.24 9.94 2.82
C HIS A 56 -10.73 9.61 1.40
N PHE A 57 -9.97 8.79 0.67
CA PHE A 57 -10.30 8.24 -0.63
C PHE A 57 -10.42 6.71 -0.51
N PRO A 58 -11.54 6.17 0.01
CA PRO A 58 -11.69 4.73 0.21
C PRO A 58 -11.88 3.95 -1.11
N THR A 59 -12.15 4.64 -2.21
CA THR A 59 -12.37 4.03 -3.52
C THR A 59 -11.74 4.87 -4.63
N ILE A 60 -11.47 4.24 -5.78
CA ILE A 60 -11.01 4.96 -6.98
C ILE A 60 -12.01 6.03 -7.45
N ALA A 61 -13.32 5.82 -7.25
CA ALA A 61 -14.34 6.80 -7.58
C ALA A 61 -14.28 8.04 -6.66
N ALA A 62 -14.02 7.84 -5.36
CA ALA A 62 -13.82 8.93 -4.42
C ALA A 62 -12.57 9.76 -4.78
N LEU A 63 -11.47 9.08 -5.15
CA LEU A 63 -10.27 9.74 -5.65
C LEU A 63 -10.54 10.52 -6.95
N ALA A 64 -11.26 9.93 -7.90
CA ALA A 64 -11.54 10.56 -9.19
C ALA A 64 -12.47 11.78 -9.08
N ALA A 65 -13.31 11.84 -8.04
CA ALA A 65 -14.20 12.97 -7.77
C ALA A 65 -13.51 14.10 -6.98
N ALA A 66 -12.35 13.85 -6.39
CA ALA A 66 -11.62 14.81 -5.58
C ALA A 66 -10.98 15.90 -6.42
N SER A 67 -10.78 17.08 -5.82
CA SER A 67 -9.98 18.12 -6.45
C SER A 67 -8.49 17.73 -6.45
N LEU A 68 -7.74 18.24 -7.44
CA LEU A 68 -6.29 18.04 -7.47
C LEU A 68 -5.60 18.58 -6.22
N ASP A 69 -6.07 19.72 -5.68
CA ASP A 69 -5.49 20.33 -4.48
C ASP A 69 -5.66 19.44 -3.24
N GLU A 70 -6.81 18.79 -3.08
CA GLU A 70 -7.04 17.82 -1.98
C GLU A 70 -6.11 16.61 -2.11
N VAL A 71 -5.95 16.09 -3.33
CA VAL A 71 -5.04 14.98 -3.62
C VAL A 71 -3.61 15.35 -3.27
N LEU A 72 -3.12 16.49 -3.77
CA LEU A 72 -1.77 16.96 -3.49
C LEU A 72 -1.56 17.22 -2.00
N LYS A 73 -2.57 17.74 -1.30
CA LYS A 73 -2.47 18.03 0.13
C LYS A 73 -2.30 16.76 0.97
N LEU A 74 -2.96 15.67 0.60
CA LEU A 74 -2.82 14.38 1.26
C LEU A 74 -1.53 13.65 0.89
N TRP A 75 -0.98 13.93 -0.29
CA TRP A 75 0.27 13.34 -0.78
C TRP A 75 1.53 14.06 -0.28
N GLU A 76 1.40 15.33 0.13
CA GLU A 76 2.50 16.19 0.55
C GLU A 76 3.43 15.51 1.58
N GLY A 77 4.71 15.40 1.24
CA GLY A 77 5.75 14.82 2.10
C GLY A 77 6.11 13.35 1.84
N LEU A 78 5.42 12.64 0.93
CA LEU A 78 5.84 11.30 0.49
C LEU A 78 7.07 11.32 -0.45
N GLY A 79 7.41 12.48 -1.01
CA GLY A 79 8.41 12.64 -2.06
C GLY A 79 7.74 12.78 -3.42
N TYR A 80 8.13 13.83 -4.16
CA TYR A 80 7.47 14.51 -5.28
C TYR A 80 6.40 15.54 -4.89
#